data_AF-A0A7U9R5Z1-F1
#
_entry.id   AF-A0A7U9R5Z1-F1
#
_cell.length_a   1.000
_cell.length_b   1.000
_cell.length_c   1.000
_cell.angle_alpha   90.00
_cell.angle_beta   90.00
_cell.angle_gamma   90.00
#
_symmetry.space_group_name_H-M   'P 1'
#
loop_
_entity.id
_entity.type
_entity.pdbx_description
1 polymer ?
#
loop_
_entity_poly.entity_id
_entity_poly.type
_entity_poly.pdbx_seq_one_letter_code
_entity_poly.pdbx_strand_id
1 'polypeptide(L)'
;MFTYDRMRRYGGMWHLERQLLFPHYLFLESRNEDKLREELRQYSQVLSVFENDGKLVKVEPEEEKLLRMLCGSGHHSRMSRGYIRDGQTVVTEGPLRGRENLIRKIDRHKRIARVGMPSVGRLREMQVGLEIVAKS
;
A
#
# COMPACT_ATOMS: atom_id res chain seq x y z
N MET A 1 5.95 9.88 1.50
CA MET A 1 5.63 8.91 0.42
C MET A 1 5.43 7.54 1.04
N PHE A 2 4.45 6.77 0.56
CA PHE A 2 4.22 5.40 1.04
C PHE A 2 5.10 4.39 0.31
N THR A 3 5.66 3.45 1.07
CA THR A 3 6.55 2.42 0.54
C THR A 3 6.25 1.04 1.11
N TYR A 4 6.71 0.00 0.44
CA TYR A 4 6.65 -1.38 0.94
C TYR A 4 7.95 -2.13 0.67
N ASP A 5 8.21 -3.15 1.48
CA ASP A 5 9.28 -4.11 1.24
C ASP A 5 8.92 -5.10 0.13
N ARG A 6 9.86 -5.37 -0.77
CA ARG A 6 9.76 -6.36 -1.83
C ARG A 6 11.04 -7.17 -1.91
N MET A 7 10.91 -8.48 -2.06
CA MET A 7 12.06 -9.34 -2.37
C MET A 7 12.33 -9.35 -3.87
N ARG A 8 13.59 -9.13 -4.24
CA ARG A 8 14.09 -9.33 -5.61
C ARG A 8 15.29 -10.25 -5.61
N ARG A 9 15.39 -11.08 -6.64
CA ARG A 9 16.53 -11.98 -6.83
C ARG A 9 17.38 -11.48 -7.98
N TYR A 10 18.63 -11.16 -7.69
CA TYR A 10 19.65 -10.80 -8.67
C TYR A 10 21.02 -11.18 -8.10
N GLY A 11 22.00 -11.45 -8.96
CA GLY A 11 23.32 -11.93 -8.52
C GLY A 11 23.28 -13.25 -7.72
N GLY A 12 22.26 -14.10 -7.94
CA GLY A 12 22.06 -15.36 -7.23
C GLY A 12 21.47 -15.23 -5.82
N MET A 13 21.47 -14.03 -5.23
CA MET A 13 21.02 -13.75 -3.88
C MET A 13 19.66 -13.06 -3.84
N TRP A 14 19.01 -13.16 -2.69
CA TRP A 14 17.75 -12.51 -2.40
C TRP A 14 18.00 -11.19 -1.67
N HIS A 15 17.45 -10.11 -2.20
CA HIS A 15 17.60 -8.75 -1.66
C HIS A 15 16.24 -8.19 -1.27
N LEU A 16 16.18 -7.61 -0.08
CA LEU A 16 15.03 -6.83 0.38
C LEU A 16 15.17 -5.40 -0.12
N GLU A 17 14.23 -4.96 -0.93
CA GLU A 17 14.19 -3.60 -1.48
C GLU A 17 12.95 -2.85 -1.01
N ARG A 18 13.09 -1.54 -0.84
CA ARG A 18 11.96 -0.64 -0.62
C ARG A 18 11.44 -0.12 -1.96
N GLN A 19 10.14 -0.24 -2.20
CA GLN A 19 9.47 0.20 -3.42
C GLN A 19 8.33 1.17 -3.09
N LEU A 20 8.01 2.09 -4.02
CA LEU A 20 6.87 3.00 -3.87
C LEU A 20 5.57 2.20 -3.93
N LEU A 21 4.69 2.42 -2.96
CA LEU A 21 3.37 1.78 -2.91
C LEU A 21 2.41 2.44 -3.91
N PHE A 22 2.56 3.76 -4.10
CA PHE A 22 1.81 4.56 -5.07
C PHE A 22 2.76 5.48 -5.87
N PRO A 23 3.39 4.99 -6.95
CA PRO A 23 4.42 5.73 -7.68
C PRO A 23 3.96 7.06 -8.30
N HIS A 24 2.66 7.20 -8.58
CA HIS A 24 2.08 8.35 -9.27
C HIS A 24 1.20 9.23 -8.36
N TYR A 25 1.30 9.05 -7.05
CA TYR A 25 0.49 9.78 -6.08
C TYR A 25 1.35 10.60 -5.14
N LEU A 26 0.94 11.84 -4.92
CA LEU A 26 1.40 12.68 -3.83
C LEU A 26 0.33 12.67 -2.73
N PHE A 27 0.74 12.35 -1.51
CA PHE A 27 -0.12 12.40 -0.33
C PHE A 27 0.12 13.69 0.43
N LEU A 28 -0.96 14.39 0.74
CA LEU A 28 -0.96 15.63 1.51
C LEU A 28 -1.73 15.39 2.81
N GLU A 29 -1.12 15.72 3.94
CA GLU A 29 -1.73 15.61 5.26
C GLU A 29 -1.83 17.00 5.88
N SER A 30 -3.02 17.40 6.31
CA SER A 30 -3.27 18.69 6.97
C SER A 30 -4.24 18.50 8.12
N ARG A 31 -4.07 19.30 9.18
CA ARG A 31 -5.03 19.41 10.28
C ARG A 31 -6.23 20.31 9.94
N ASN A 32 -6.13 21.09 8.86
CA ASN A 32 -7.18 21.98 8.40
C ASN A 32 -7.38 21.77 6.89
N GLU A 33 -8.51 21.15 6.54
CA GLU A 33 -8.86 20.81 5.16
C GLU A 33 -9.10 22.07 4.32
N ASP A 34 -9.80 23.08 4.87
CA ASP A 34 -10.16 24.30 4.15
C ASP A 34 -8.91 25.12 3.78
N LYS A 35 -7.99 25.26 4.74
CA LYS A 35 -6.71 25.96 4.50
C LYS A 35 -5.86 25.25 3.44
N LEU A 36 -5.79 23.92 3.50
CA LEU A 36 -5.08 23.14 2.48
C LEU A 36 -5.71 23.34 1.09
N ARG A 37 -7.04 23.33 1.00
CA ARG A 37 -7.77 23.58 -0.25
C ARG A 37 -7.50 24.99 -0.78
N GLU A 38 -7.47 25.99 0.08
CA GLU A 38 -7.16 27.38 -0.29
C GLU A 38 -5.74 27.52 -0.86
N GLU A 39 -4.73 26.97 -0.17
CA GLU A 39 -3.34 26.99 -0.63
C GLU A 39 -3.18 26.26 -1.97
N LEU A 40 -3.84 25.10 -2.14
CA LEU A 40 -3.77 24.33 -3.38
C LEU A 40 -4.43 25.03 -4.57
N ARG A 41 -5.41 25.92 -4.37
CA ARG A 41 -6.02 26.70 -5.48
C ARG A 41 -4.99 27.58 -6.19
N GLN A 42 -3.98 28.07 -5.47
CA GLN A 42 -2.92 28.91 -6.05
C GLN A 42 -2.04 28.13 -7.04
N TYR A 43 -1.98 26.80 -6.90
CA TYR A 43 -1.22 25.90 -7.77
C TYR A 43 -2.11 25.18 -8.77
N SER A 44 -3.37 25.62 -8.94
CA SER A 44 -4.37 24.98 -9.79
C SER A 44 -3.88 24.78 -11.23
N GLN A 45 -3.10 25.70 -11.81
CA GLN A 45 -2.53 25.53 -13.15
C GLN A 45 -1.53 24.37 -13.24
N VAL A 46 -0.68 24.16 -12.23
CA VAL A 46 0.27 23.03 -12.20
C VAL A 46 -0.46 21.72 -11.91
N LEU A 47 -1.45 21.77 -11.02
CA LEU A 47 -2.29 20.61 -10.67
C LEU A 47 -3.24 20.24 -11.83
N SER A 48 -3.65 21.20 -12.66
CA SER A 48 -4.46 20.99 -13.86
C SER A 48 -3.68 20.31 -14.98
N VAL A 49 -2.34 20.36 -15.00
CA VAL A 49 -1.55 19.60 -16.00
C VAL A 49 -1.70 18.08 -15.81
N PHE A 50 -2.19 17.62 -14.65
CA PHE A 50 -2.56 16.23 -14.43
C PHE A 50 -3.96 15.86 -14.99
N GLU A 51 -4.65 16.76 -15.72
CA GLU A 51 -6.08 16.67 -16.11
C GLU A 51 -6.52 15.50 -17.00
N ASN A 52 -5.63 14.60 -17.41
CA ASN A 52 -6.07 13.23 -17.74
C ASN A 52 -6.34 12.41 -16.44
N ASP A 53 -7.18 12.99 -15.56
CA ASP A 53 -7.73 12.53 -14.26
C ASP A 53 -7.18 13.09 -12.92
N GLY A 54 -6.41 14.17 -12.94
CA GLY A 54 -5.80 14.87 -11.78
C GLY A 54 -6.76 15.62 -10.84
N LYS A 55 -7.76 14.95 -10.26
CA LYS A 55 -8.59 15.52 -9.18
C LYS A 55 -7.86 15.39 -7.83
N LEU A 56 -7.99 16.41 -6.98
CA LEU A 56 -7.73 16.24 -5.54
C LEU A 56 -8.73 15.22 -5.00
N VAL A 57 -8.26 14.00 -4.79
CA VAL A 57 -9.06 12.93 -4.20
C VAL A 57 -8.86 12.97 -2.70
N LYS A 58 -9.95 13.14 -1.95
CA LYS A 58 -9.94 12.97 -0.51
C LYS A 58 -9.65 11.49 -0.22
N VAL A 59 -8.68 11.23 0.65
CA VAL A 59 -8.47 9.88 1.18
C VAL A 59 -9.59 9.63 2.17
N GLU A 60 -10.38 8.59 1.94
CA GLU A 60 -11.51 8.28 2.82
C GLU A 60 -11.00 7.74 4.18
N PRO A 61 -11.74 7.94 5.28
CA PRO A 61 -11.29 7.52 6.62
C PRO A 61 -10.89 6.04 6.70
N GLU A 62 -11.60 5.16 5.98
CA GLU A 62 -11.31 3.72 5.92
C GLU A 62 -10.01 3.43 5.16
N GLU A 63 -9.74 4.17 4.08
CA GLU A 63 -8.48 4.09 3.33
C GLU A 63 -7.32 4.57 4.19
N GLU A 64 -7.48 5.69 4.88
CA GLU A 64 -6.48 6.24 5.81
C GLU A 64 -6.19 5.24 6.94
N LYS A 65 -7.24 4.68 7.56
CA LYS A 65 -7.09 3.68 8.63
C LYS A 65 -6.31 2.46 8.15
N LEU A 66 -6.59 1.99 6.93
CA LEU A 66 -5.89 0.87 6.32
C LEU A 66 -4.41 1.21 6.04
N LEU A 67 -4.13 2.39 5.49
CA LEU A 67 -2.76 2.87 5.25
C LEU A 67 -1.96 2.98 6.55
N ARG A 68 -2.52 3.62 7.57
CA ARG A 68 -1.88 3.74 8.90
C ARG A 68 -1.65 2.38 9.53
N MET A 69 -2.59 1.46 9.37
CA MET A 69 -2.48 0.11 9.91
C MET A 69 -1.34 -0.69 9.27
N LEU A 70 -1.16 -0.63 7.95
CA LEU A 70 -0.11 -1.41 7.28
C LEU A 70 1.26 -0.72 7.28
N CYS A 71 1.27 0.61 7.19
CA CYS A 71 2.49 1.38 6.96
C CYS A 71 2.99 2.14 8.21
N GLY A 72 2.17 2.26 9.25
CA GLY A 72 2.46 3.05 10.44
C GLY A 72 2.71 4.53 10.13
N SER A 73 3.23 5.26 11.12
CA SER A 73 3.63 6.67 10.98
C SER A 73 4.84 6.87 10.05
N GLY A 74 5.65 5.82 9.85
CA GLY A 74 6.79 5.85 8.94
C GLY A 74 6.42 5.71 7.46
N HIS A 75 5.12 5.56 7.13
CA HIS A 75 4.63 5.36 5.76
C HIS A 75 5.34 4.19 5.05
N HIS A 76 5.67 3.13 5.78
CA HIS A 76 6.41 1.99 5.27
C HIS A 76 5.84 0.65 5.74
N SER A 77 5.34 -0.15 4.80
CA SER A 77 4.88 -1.52 5.05
C SER A 77 6.05 -2.50 4.95
N ARG A 78 6.47 -3.06 6.09
CA ARG A 78 7.51 -4.09 6.14
C ARG A 78 7.03 -5.42 5.54
N MET A 79 7.98 -6.29 5.20
CA MET A 79 7.70 -7.64 4.71
C MET A 79 6.91 -8.44 5.75
N SER A 80 5.76 -8.99 5.36
CA SER A 80 5.04 -9.99 6.14
C SER A 80 5.51 -11.39 5.82
N ARG A 81 5.34 -12.32 6.77
CA ARG A 81 5.67 -13.74 6.59
C ARG A 81 4.55 -14.63 7.11
N GLY A 82 4.36 -15.77 6.46
CA GLY A 82 3.32 -16.72 6.82
C GLY A 82 3.46 -18.05 6.08
N TYR A 83 2.45 -18.90 6.23
CA TYR A 83 2.35 -20.19 5.55
C TYR A 83 0.93 -20.42 5.04
N ILE A 84 0.76 -21.42 4.19
CA ILE A 84 -0.56 -21.91 3.76
C ILE A 84 -0.78 -23.28 4.38
N ARG A 85 -1.87 -23.44 5.14
CA ARG A 85 -2.30 -24.71 5.74
C ARG A 85 -3.76 -24.95 5.38
N ASP A 86 -4.06 -26.11 4.80
CA ASP A 86 -5.42 -26.50 4.41
C ASP A 86 -6.10 -25.48 3.49
N GLY A 87 -5.30 -24.91 2.58
CA GLY A 87 -5.75 -23.86 1.66
C GLY A 87 -5.93 -22.47 2.29
N GLN A 88 -5.79 -22.33 3.61
CA GLN A 88 -5.89 -21.06 4.32
C GLN A 88 -4.53 -20.41 4.51
N THR A 89 -4.46 -19.10 4.30
CA THR A 89 -3.25 -18.31 4.58
C THR A 89 -3.21 -17.94 6.05
N VAL A 90 -2.09 -18.18 6.70
CA VAL A 90 -1.84 -17.78 8.10
C VAL A 90 -0.59 -16.90 8.12
N VAL A 91 -0.74 -15.63 8.50
CA VAL A 91 0.38 -14.68 8.59
C VAL A 91 0.86 -14.61 10.04
N THR A 92 2.15 -14.86 10.25
CA THR A 92 2.76 -14.90 11.59
C THR A 92 3.54 -13.63 11.92
N GLU A 93 3.97 -12.86 10.91
CA GLU A 93 4.81 -11.69 11.07
C GLU A 93 4.41 -10.53 10.15
N GLY A 94 4.75 -9.32 10.59
CA GLY A 94 4.58 -8.09 9.80
C GLY A 94 3.14 -7.55 9.79
N PRO A 95 2.88 -6.53 8.97
CA PRO A 95 1.63 -5.76 9.01
C PRO A 95 0.38 -6.56 8.65
N LEU A 96 0.50 -7.66 7.88
CA LEU A 96 -0.63 -8.51 7.50
C LEU A 96 -1.07 -9.51 8.57
N ARG A 97 -0.35 -9.64 9.70
CA ARG A 97 -0.72 -10.58 10.78
C ARG A 97 -2.12 -10.25 11.32
N GLY A 98 -3.01 -11.24 11.32
CA GLY A 98 -4.41 -11.09 11.79
C GLY A 98 -5.31 -10.31 10.81
N ARG A 99 -4.86 -10.15 9.55
CA ARG A 99 -5.52 -9.38 8.49
C ARG A 99 -5.53 -10.12 7.17
N GLU A 100 -5.50 -11.45 7.24
CA GLU A 100 -5.45 -12.36 6.12
C GLU A 100 -6.70 -12.24 5.23
N ASN A 101 -7.83 -11.84 5.83
CA ASN A 101 -9.08 -11.56 5.13
C ASN A 101 -9.00 -10.39 4.13
N LEU A 102 -8.01 -9.49 4.28
CA LEU A 102 -7.79 -8.39 3.33
C LEU A 102 -7.00 -8.84 2.09
N ILE A 103 -6.34 -10.00 2.14
CA ILE A 103 -5.53 -10.55 1.06
C ILE A 103 -6.45 -11.07 -0.04
N ARG A 104 -6.40 -10.43 -1.22
CA ARG A 104 -7.18 -10.83 -2.40
C ARG A 104 -6.43 -11.82 -3.28
N LYS A 105 -5.12 -11.65 -3.38
CA LYS A 105 -4.25 -12.50 -4.19
C LYS A 105 -2.84 -12.53 -3.64
N ILE A 106 -2.19 -13.69 -3.74
CA ILE A 106 -0.78 -13.86 -3.37
C ILE A 106 0.00 -14.26 -4.62
N ASP A 107 1.01 -13.46 -4.95
CA ASP A 107 2.05 -13.83 -5.92
C ASP A 107 3.28 -14.33 -5.13
N ARG A 108 3.35 -15.65 -4.94
CA ARG A 108 4.40 -16.29 -4.16
C ARG A 108 5.78 -16.18 -4.82
N HIS A 109 5.84 -16.15 -6.15
CA HIS A 109 7.09 -16.01 -6.88
C HIS A 109 7.71 -14.62 -6.68
N LYS A 110 6.86 -13.60 -6.57
CA LYS A 110 7.29 -12.21 -6.29
C LYS A 110 7.31 -11.87 -4.80
N ARG A 111 6.81 -12.77 -3.93
CA ARG A 111 6.61 -12.55 -2.48
C ARG A 111 5.79 -11.27 -2.20
N ILE A 112 4.67 -11.13 -2.91
CA ILE A 112 3.75 -9.99 -2.80
C ILE A 112 2.33 -10.48 -2.54
N ALA A 113 1.62 -9.77 -1.67
CA ALA A 113 0.18 -9.82 -1.54
C ALA A 113 -0.49 -8.61 -2.18
N ARG A 114 -1.60 -8.83 -2.89
CA ARG A 114 -2.55 -7.78 -3.28
C ARG A 114 -3.60 -7.68 -2.20
N VAL A 115 -3.68 -6.53 -1.55
CA VAL A 115 -4.59 -6.23 -0.46
C VAL A 115 -5.69 -5.33 -0.99
N GLY A 116 -6.95 -5.70 -0.76
CA GLY A 116 -8.09 -4.88 -1.16
C GLY A 116 -8.18 -3.63 -0.27
N MET A 117 -8.41 -2.47 -0.89
CA MET A 117 -8.75 -1.26 -0.15
C MET A 117 -10.27 -1.10 -0.10
N PRO A 118 -10.89 -0.81 1.06
CA PRO A 118 -12.27 -0.37 1.12
C PRO A 118 -12.34 1.00 0.45
N SER A 119 -12.83 1.08 -0.79
CA SER A 119 -12.94 2.35 -1.49
C SER A 119 -14.19 2.41 -2.39
N VAL A 120 -14.75 3.61 -2.48
CA VAL A 120 -15.73 4.03 -3.51
C VAL A 120 -14.99 4.63 -4.73
N GLY A 121 -13.66 4.87 -4.61
CA GLY A 121 -12.80 5.49 -5.62
C GLY A 121 -11.97 4.51 -6.48
N ARG A 122 -10.90 5.03 -7.10
CA ARG A 122 -10.05 4.30 -8.07
C ARG A 122 -9.01 3.36 -7.44
N LEU A 123 -8.69 3.52 -6.17
CA LEU A 123 -7.72 2.68 -5.46
C LEU A 123 -8.41 1.40 -4.99
N ARG A 124 -8.47 0.38 -5.86
CA ARG A 124 -9.13 -0.90 -5.52
C ARG A 124 -8.23 -1.84 -4.73
N GLU A 125 -6.92 -1.78 -4.96
CA GLU A 125 -5.95 -2.70 -4.36
C GLU A 125 -4.58 -2.04 -4.22
N MET A 126 -3.80 -2.50 -3.24
CA MET A 126 -2.39 -2.16 -3.09
C MET A 126 -1.51 -3.40 -2.97
N GLN A 127 -0.22 -3.24 -3.27
CA GLN A 127 0.78 -4.29 -3.13
C GLN A 127 1.58 -4.10 -1.85
N VAL A 128 1.73 -5.18 -1.09
CA VAL A 128 2.62 -5.25 0.08
C VAL A 128 3.41 -6.55 0.06
N GLY A 129 4.56 -6.57 0.74
CA GLY A 129 5.41 -7.76 0.83
C GLY A 129 4.74 -8.87 1.63
N LEU A 130 4.69 -10.08 1.07
CA LEU A 130 4.29 -11.29 1.78
C LEU A 130 5.09 -12.50 1.29
N GLU A 131 5.87 -13.08 2.18
CA GLU A 131 6.59 -14.33 1.94
C GLU A 131 5.83 -15.52 2.56
N ILE A 132 5.49 -16.49 1.71
CA ILE A 132 4.93 -17.78 2.14
C ILE A 132 6.08 -18.78 2.27
N VAL A 133 6.45 -19.11 3.50
CA VAL A 133 7.62 -19.95 3.80
C VAL A 133 7.33 -21.44 3.71
N ALA A 134 6.07 -21.85 3.83
CA ALA A 134 5.65 -23.25 3.72
C ALA A 134 4.22 -23.36 3.17
N LYS A 135 3.92 -24.49 2.52
CA LYS A 135 2.56 -24.88 2.14
C LYS A 135 2.35 -26.37 2.40
N SER A 136 1.25 -26.70 3.07
CA SER A 136 0.69 -28.06 3.21
C SER A 136 -0.75 -28.06 2.69
#